data_AF-A0A1G7XRW3-F1
#
_entry.id   AF-A0A1G7XRW3-F1
#
_cell.length_a   1.000
_cell.length_b   1.000
_cell.length_c   1.000
_cell.angle_alpha   90.00
_cell.angle_beta   90.00
_cell.angle_gamma   90.00
#
_symmetry.space_group_name_H-M   'P 1'
#
loop_
_entity.id
_entity.type
_entity.pdbx_description
1 polymer ?
#
loop_
_entity_poly.entity_id
_entity_poly.type
_entity_poly.pdbx_seq_one_letter_code
_entity_poly.pdbx_strand_id
1 'polypeptide(L)' 'MADKELPPRPDTPCVAVCSTTFDEICRGCGRSVVEVAHWVSMTDEEKEVVWVRILAQGYPRRNT' A
#
# COMPACT_ATOMS: atom_id res chain seq x y z
N MET A 1 -1.71 28.81 -7.95
CA MET A 1 -1.34 27.85 -9.02
C MET A 1 -1.12 26.53 -8.31
N ALA A 2 -2.06 25.60 -8.39
CA ALA A 2 -1.85 24.24 -7.95
C ALA A 2 -2.13 23.38 -9.18
N ASP A 3 -1.07 22.74 -9.64
CA ASP A 3 -0.96 21.98 -10.86
C ASP A 3 -2.12 20.99 -11.04
N LYS A 4 -2.52 20.86 -12.30
CA LYS A 4 -3.55 19.93 -12.76
C LYS A 4 -2.91 18.54 -12.81
N GLU A 5 -2.79 17.90 -11.67
CA GLU A 5 -2.10 16.61 -11.54
C GLU A 5 -3.05 15.45 -11.86
N LEU A 6 -2.53 14.43 -12.57
CA LEU A 6 -3.16 13.11 -12.72
C LEU A 6 -3.68 12.65 -11.35
N PRO A 7 -4.82 11.92 -11.25
CA PRO A 7 -5.33 11.49 -9.95
C PRO A 7 -4.19 10.78 -9.22
N PRO A 8 -3.67 11.37 -8.13
CA PRO A 8 -2.46 10.85 -7.53
C PRO A 8 -2.76 9.42 -7.09
N ARG A 9 -1.79 8.53 -7.35
CA ARG A 9 -1.79 7.19 -6.74
C ARG A 9 -2.21 7.37 -5.28
N PRO A 10 -3.17 6.58 -4.77
CA PRO A 10 -3.67 6.79 -3.42
C PRO A 10 -2.48 6.74 -2.45
N ASP A 11 -2.48 7.63 -1.46
CA ASP A 11 -1.39 7.75 -0.47
C ASP A 11 -1.15 6.42 0.31
N THR A 12 -2.12 5.51 0.28
CA THR A 12 -2.03 4.20 0.91
C THR A 12 -2.67 3.12 0.02
N PRO A 13 -2.04 1.94 -0.11
CA PRO A 13 -2.59 0.80 -0.86
C PRO A 13 -3.71 0.05 -0.11
N CYS A 14 -4.16 0.55 1.05
CA CYS A 14 -5.19 -0.10 1.87
C CYS A 14 -6.53 -0.20 1.12
N VAL A 15 -7.16 -1.38 1.19
CA VAL A 15 -8.50 -1.66 0.65
C VAL A 15 -9.54 -1.89 1.73
N ALA A 16 -9.28 -1.38 2.95
CA ALA A 16 -10.10 -1.59 4.15
C ALA A 16 -10.32 -3.07 4.54
N VAL A 17 -9.50 -3.98 4.00
CA VAL A 17 -9.44 -5.39 4.37
C VAL A 17 -8.03 -5.67 4.87
N CYS A 18 -7.94 -6.16 6.11
CA CYS A 18 -6.67 -6.51 6.73
C CYS A 18 -6.70 -7.98 7.18
N SER A 19 -5.72 -8.75 6.73
CA SER A 19 -5.51 -10.14 7.17
C SER A 19 -4.24 -10.32 8.00
N THR A 20 -3.52 -9.23 8.30
CA THR A 20 -2.22 -9.30 8.98
C THR A 20 -2.28 -9.74 10.44
N THR A 21 -3.49 -9.87 11.00
CA THR A 21 -3.73 -10.50 12.30
C THR A 21 -3.40 -12.00 12.26
N PHE A 22 -3.48 -12.62 11.08
CA PHE A 22 -3.29 -14.07 10.89
C PHE A 22 -2.20 -14.39 9.86
N ASP A 23 -1.94 -13.48 8.93
CA ASP A 23 -0.95 -13.64 7.86
C ASP A 23 0.22 -12.65 8.03
N GLU A 24 1.43 -12.99 7.59
CA GLU A 24 2.55 -12.04 7.59
C GLU A 24 2.39 -10.93 6.55
N ILE A 25 1.69 -11.24 5.44
CA ILE A 25 1.38 -10.33 4.34
C ILE A 25 -0.13 -10.18 4.21
N CYS A 26 -0.61 -8.93 4.14
CA CYS A 26 -2.01 -8.62 3.97
C CYS A 26 -2.53 -9.10 2.61
N ARG A 27 -3.52 -9.99 2.60
CA ARG A 27 -4.17 -10.48 1.38
C ARG A 27 -5.00 -9.44 0.63
N GLY A 28 -5.30 -8.30 1.26
CA GLY A 28 -5.97 -7.16 0.61
C GLY A 28 -4.98 -6.23 -0.09
N CYS A 29 -4.06 -5.66 0.69
CA CYS A 29 -3.16 -4.60 0.21
C CYS A 29 -1.72 -5.06 -0.13
N GLY A 30 -1.32 -6.29 0.18
CA GLY A 30 0.02 -6.82 -0.10
C GLY A 30 1.14 -6.31 0.80
N ARG A 31 0.83 -5.48 1.80
CA ARG A 31 1.80 -5.00 2.79
C ARG A 31 1.97 -5.98 3.94
N SER A 32 3.17 -6.04 4.48
CA SER A 32 3.49 -6.74 5.73
C SER A 32 2.96 -5.98 6.95
N VAL A 33 2.90 -6.66 8.11
CA VAL A 33 2.59 -6.02 9.41
C VAL A 33 3.44 -4.77 9.66
N VAL A 34 4.75 -4.88 9.43
CA VAL A 34 5.71 -3.81 9.73
C VAL A 34 5.45 -2.59 8.84
N GLU A 35 5.23 -2.80 7.54
CA GLU A 35 4.93 -1.70 6.61
C GLU A 35 3.58 -1.05 6.90
N VAL A 36 2.58 -1.81 7.35
CA VAL A 36 1.30 -1.23 7.79
C VAL A 36 1.49 -0.39 9.04
N ALA A 37 2.26 -0.88 10.02
CA ALA A 37 2.51 -0.19 11.28
C ALA A 37 3.34 1.08 11.10
N HIS A 38 4.33 1.06 10.21
CA HIS A 38 5.28 2.16 10.03
C HIS A 38 4.94 3.07 8.84
N TRP A 39 3.88 2.81 8.08
CA TRP A 39 3.54 3.54 6.84
C TRP A 39 3.61 5.07 6.98
N VAL A 40 3.08 5.61 8.08
CA VAL A 40 3.04 7.05 8.35
C VAL A 40 4.40 7.66 8.68
N SER A 41 5.37 6.82 9.08
CA SER A 41 6.74 7.19 9.42
C SER A 41 7.74 6.86 8.31
N MET A 42 7.31 6.16 7.25
CA MET A 42 8.16 5.83 6.11
C MET A 42 8.40 7.05 5.23
N THR A 43 9.60 7.15 4.65
CA THR A 43 9.92 8.16 3.64
C THR A 43 9.23 7.82 2.30
N ASP A 44 9.21 8.78 1.38
CA ASP A 44 8.58 8.56 0.07
C ASP A 44 9.32 7.50 -0.75
N GLU A 45 10.65 7.40 -0.59
CA GLU A 45 11.45 6.34 -1.22
C GLU A 45 11.10 4.96 -0.66
N GLU A 46 10.95 4.85 0.66
CA GLU A 46 10.54 3.61 1.32
C GLU A 46 9.13 3.19 0.88
N LYS A 47 8.20 4.14 0.82
CA LYS A 47 6.84 3.89 0.31
C LYS A 47 6.88 3.45 -1.15
N GLU A 48 7.76 4.01 -1.98
CA GLU A 48 7.88 3.62 -3.39
C GLU A 48 8.39 2.19 -3.55
N VAL A 49 9.35 1.77 -2.73
CA VAL A 49 9.82 0.37 -2.69
C VAL A 49 8.67 -0.59 -2.38
N VAL A 50 7.84 -0.24 -1.38
CA VAL A 50 6.64 -1.03 -1.05
C VAL A 50 5.69 -1.06 -2.24
N TRP A 51 5.42 0.09 -2.87
CA TRP A 51 4.55 0.19 -4.05
C TRP A 51 5.01 -0.68 -5.21
N VAL A 52 6.28 -0.60 -5.61
CA VAL A 52 6.85 -1.42 -6.68
C VAL A 52 6.66 -2.90 -6.35
N ARG A 53 6.94 -3.31 -5.11
CA ARG A 53 6.80 -4.71 -4.69
C ARG A 53 5.35 -5.20 -4.76
N ILE A 54 4.41 -4.47 -4.16
CA ILE A 54 3.01 -4.91 -4.09
C ILE A 54 2.34 -4.91 -5.47
N LEU A 55 2.68 -3.95 -6.33
CA LEU A 55 2.17 -3.88 -7.71
C LEU A 55 2.70 -5.05 -8.54
N ALA A 56 3.98 -5.41 -8.41
CA ALA A 56 4.56 -6.58 -9.07
C ALA A 56 3.88 -7.90 -8.65
N GLN A 57 3.32 -7.95 -7.43
CA GLN A 57 2.58 -9.11 -6.91
C GLN A 57 1.08 -9.10 -7.29
N GLY A 58 0.59 -8.03 -7.95
CA GLY A 58 -0.82 -7.89 -8.34
C GLY A 58 -1.74 -7.42 -7.20
N TYR A 59 -1.21 -6.70 -6.22
CA TYR A 59 -1.98 -5.98 -5.21
C TYR A 59 -2.16 -4.50 -5.60
N PRO A 60 -3.11 -3.78 -5.00
CA PRO A 60 -4.12 -4.24 -4.05
C PRO A 60 -5.26 -5.01 -4.74
N ARG A 61 -5.67 -6.14 -4.16
CA ARG A 61 -6.80 -6.93 -4.67
C ARG A 61 -8.09 -6.37 -4.10
N ARG A 62 -8.77 -5.56 -4.91
CA ARG A 62 -10.11 -5.04 -4.59
C ARG A 62 -11.12 -6.14 -4.92
N ASN A 63 -11.85 -6.62 -3.91
CA ASN A 63 -12.97 -7.53 -4.11
C ASN A 63 -14.05 -6.73 -4.86
N THR A 64 -14.23 -7.00 -6.15
CA THR A 64 -15.30 -6.42 -6.97
C THR A 64 -16.56 -7.25 -6.79
#